data_AF-A0A1B6GRD2-F1
#
_entry.id   AF-A0A1B6GRD2-F1
#
_cell.length_a   1.000
_cell.length_b   1.000
_cell.length_c   1.000
_cell.angle_alpha   90.00
_cell.angle_beta   90.00
_cell.angle_gamma   90.00
#
_symmetry.space_group_name_H-M   'P 1'
#
loop_
_entity.id
_entity.type
_entity.pdbx_description
1 polymer ?
#
loop_
_entity_poly.entity_id
_entity_poly.type
_entity_poly.pdbx_seq_one_letter_code
_entity_poly.pdbx_strand_id
1 'polypeptide(L)'
;MGQTISKIYSLAVREVKMVNIERRAEKVISKDKPIPAPMYPSTVKELKRLKEEQISTEHLHTKDKQLDEYLKKVYVSTPDPVPKSERPVNPERPLPLSRHTDDEVTYGYSESEEQRIPPGRISLKQALQFISDNQTDPVKHPSTAIASHYKLDIDTTNDILEHFKMFNVHVQKKKEDPALMSKYEQLQLKIKTMSMYNAPEIMKEMNFLKKKTDGSEIEIKDVKDTDSAVDTKKDTSKILNSEESKNNR
;
A
#
# COMPACT_ATOMS: atom_id res chain seq x y z
N MET A 1 -20.63 31.57 -31.92
CA MET A 1 -19.63 32.48 -32.53
C MET A 1 -18.16 32.09 -32.29
N GLY A 2 -17.82 31.13 -31.41
CA GLY A 2 -16.42 30.79 -31.12
C GLY A 2 -15.64 30.04 -32.20
N GLN A 3 -16.31 29.35 -33.13
CA GLN A 3 -15.65 28.52 -34.15
C GLN A 3 -15.12 29.29 -35.36
N THR A 4 -15.64 30.50 -35.64
CA THR A 4 -15.19 31.33 -36.77
C THR A 4 -13.94 32.12 -36.39
N ILE A 5 -13.88 32.61 -35.15
CA ILE A 5 -12.73 33.34 -34.60
C ILE A 5 -11.51 32.41 -34.49
N SER A 6 -11.70 31.16 -34.04
CA SER A 6 -10.61 30.18 -33.96
C SER A 6 -10.05 29.80 -35.34
N LYS A 7 -10.90 29.74 -36.38
CA LYS A 7 -10.48 29.49 -37.76
C LYS A 7 -9.64 30.63 -38.32
N ILE A 8 -10.08 31.88 -38.15
CA ILE A 8 -9.35 33.06 -38.64
C ILE A 8 -7.99 33.17 -37.93
N TYR A 9 -7.97 32.94 -36.61
CA TYR A 9 -6.73 32.88 -35.84
C TYR A 9 -5.78 31.77 -36.33
N SER A 10 -6.32 30.57 -36.60
CA SER A 10 -5.50 29.46 -37.09
C SER A 10 -4.88 29.70 -38.48
N LEU A 11 -5.59 30.42 -39.36
CA LEU A 11 -5.10 30.78 -40.69
C LEU A 11 -3.96 31.79 -40.61
N ALA A 12 -4.12 32.85 -39.81
CA ALA A 12 -3.07 33.84 -39.59
C ALA A 12 -1.82 33.23 -38.91
N VAL A 13 -2.02 32.36 -37.92
CA VAL A 13 -0.92 31.66 -37.24
C VAL A 13 -0.16 30.73 -38.20
N ARG A 14 -0.84 30.12 -39.18
CA ARG A 14 -0.21 29.27 -40.18
C ARG A 14 0.76 30.07 -41.04
N GLU A 15 0.34 31.19 -41.60
CA GLU A 15 1.19 32.03 -42.47
C GLU A 15 2.45 32.52 -41.75
N VAL A 16 2.31 32.95 -40.50
CA VAL A 16 3.46 33.35 -39.66
C VAL A 16 4.40 32.17 -39.39
N LYS A 17 3.86 30.96 -39.16
CA LYS A 17 4.66 29.74 -39.00
C LYS A 17 5.37 29.31 -40.28
N MET A 18 4.90 29.73 -41.45
CA MET A 18 5.47 29.39 -42.76
C MET A 18 6.59 30.34 -43.24
N VAL A 19 6.93 31.38 -42.47
CA VAL A 19 8.06 32.26 -42.82
C VAL A 19 9.37 31.50 -42.67
N ASN A 20 10.21 31.46 -43.71
CA ASN A 20 11.54 30.86 -43.67
C ASN A 20 11.54 29.32 -43.49
N ILE A 21 10.57 28.61 -44.09
CA ILE A 21 10.54 27.13 -44.13
C ILE A 21 11.77 26.57 -44.82
N GLU A 22 12.26 27.21 -45.89
CA GLU A 22 13.39 26.72 -46.68
C GLU A 22 14.64 26.53 -45.83
N ARG A 23 15.04 27.54 -45.05
CA ARG A 23 16.19 27.41 -44.12
C ARG A 23 15.93 26.40 -43.01
N ARG A 24 14.69 26.20 -42.58
CA ARG A 24 14.35 25.16 -41.59
C ARG A 24 14.43 23.77 -42.19
N ALA A 25 13.97 23.59 -43.41
CA ALA A 25 14.06 22.34 -44.15
C ALA A 25 15.52 22.02 -44.46
N GLU A 26 16.28 22.99 -44.97
CA GLU A 26 17.72 22.87 -45.21
C GLU A 26 18.48 22.51 -43.94
N LYS A 27 18.21 23.20 -42.81
CA LYS A 27 18.81 22.87 -41.50
C LYS A 27 18.45 21.46 -40.98
N VAL A 28 17.34 20.87 -41.42
CA VAL A 28 16.95 19.51 -41.03
C VAL A 28 17.52 18.47 -42.00
N ILE A 29 17.57 18.79 -43.30
CA ILE A 29 18.13 17.93 -44.35
C ILE A 29 19.66 17.87 -44.26
N SER A 30 20.31 18.98 -43.88
CA SER A 30 21.76 19.07 -43.70
C SER A 30 22.25 18.38 -42.43
N LYS A 31 21.35 17.95 -41.54
CA LYS A 31 21.71 17.13 -40.38
C LYS A 31 21.85 15.69 -40.83
N ASP A 32 22.87 15.02 -40.29
CA ASP A 32 22.98 13.58 -40.44
C ASP A 32 21.71 12.89 -39.91
N LYS A 33 21.31 11.83 -40.61
CA LYS A 33 20.15 11.03 -40.19
C LYS A 33 20.41 10.52 -38.77
N PRO A 34 19.40 10.56 -37.88
CA PRO A 34 19.56 10.06 -36.53
C PRO A 34 19.94 8.57 -36.59
N ILE A 35 20.76 8.15 -35.64
CA ILE A 35 21.15 6.76 -35.50
C ILE A 35 19.86 5.95 -35.25
N PRO A 36 19.60 4.89 -36.03
CA PRO A 36 18.42 4.06 -35.82
C PRO A 36 18.46 3.47 -34.40
N ALA A 37 17.29 3.25 -33.84
CA ALA A 37 17.18 2.64 -32.51
C ALA A 37 17.94 1.30 -32.48
N PRO A 38 18.61 0.98 -31.36
CA PRO A 38 19.28 -0.31 -31.22
C PRO A 38 18.27 -1.46 -31.32
N MET A 39 18.68 -2.55 -31.96
CA MET A 39 17.84 -3.74 -32.12
C MET A 39 17.75 -4.51 -30.80
N TYR A 40 16.64 -5.21 -30.58
CA TYR A 40 16.44 -6.06 -29.40
C TYR A 40 17.41 -7.26 -29.42
N PRO A 41 17.92 -7.71 -28.25
CA PRO A 41 18.96 -8.76 -28.17
C PRO A 41 18.61 -10.08 -28.83
N SER A 42 17.33 -10.51 -28.86
CA SER A 42 16.96 -11.75 -29.57
C SER A 42 17.14 -11.60 -31.09
N THR A 43 16.70 -10.48 -31.66
CA THR A 43 16.83 -10.20 -33.09
C THR A 43 18.30 -10.12 -33.51
N VAL A 44 19.17 -9.56 -32.67
CA VAL A 44 20.62 -9.53 -32.93
C VAL A 44 21.21 -10.94 -32.96
N LYS A 45 20.78 -11.85 -32.07
CA LYS A 45 21.23 -13.25 -32.07
C LYS A 45 20.77 -13.99 -33.31
N GLU A 46 19.53 -13.80 -33.72
CA GLU A 46 18.97 -14.41 -34.94
C GLU A 46 19.69 -13.92 -36.20
N LEU A 47 19.93 -12.61 -36.33
CA LEU A 47 20.68 -12.07 -37.46
C LEU A 47 22.12 -12.60 -37.53
N LYS A 48 22.77 -12.80 -36.38
CA LYS A 48 24.10 -13.44 -36.32
C LYS A 48 24.04 -14.87 -36.81
N ARG A 49 23.06 -15.65 -36.34
CA ARG A 49 22.84 -17.03 -36.80
C ARG A 49 22.61 -17.11 -38.32
N LEU A 50 21.73 -16.27 -38.86
CA LEU A 50 21.46 -16.23 -40.30
C LEU A 50 22.70 -15.86 -41.11
N LYS A 51 23.54 -14.96 -40.58
CA LYS A 51 24.82 -14.58 -41.19
C LYS A 51 25.85 -15.71 -41.15
N GLU A 52 25.91 -16.48 -40.07
CA GLU A 52 26.74 -17.69 -39.95
C GLU A 52 26.30 -18.79 -40.93
N GLU A 53 24.98 -18.94 -41.13
CA GLU A 53 24.39 -19.87 -42.10
C GLU A 53 24.48 -19.38 -43.56
N GLN A 54 25.09 -18.22 -43.83
CA GLN A 54 25.23 -17.57 -45.15
C GLN A 54 23.89 -17.36 -45.89
N ILE A 55 22.79 -17.22 -45.14
CA ILE A 55 21.48 -16.95 -45.73
C ILE A 55 21.39 -15.46 -46.06
N SER A 56 21.24 -15.12 -47.34
CA SER A 56 21.09 -13.71 -47.76
C SER A 56 19.77 -13.15 -47.25
N THR A 57 19.82 -12.08 -46.47
CA THR A 57 18.64 -11.34 -45.97
C THR A 57 18.29 -10.13 -46.83
N GLU A 58 19.03 -9.88 -47.92
CA GLU A 58 18.85 -8.70 -48.77
C GLU A 58 17.47 -8.66 -49.44
N HIS A 59 16.91 -9.84 -49.74
CA HIS A 59 15.57 -9.98 -50.29
C HIS A 59 14.47 -9.49 -49.32
N LEU A 60 14.73 -9.43 -48.01
CA LEU A 60 13.78 -8.89 -47.02
C LEU A 60 13.64 -7.37 -47.11
N HIS A 61 14.66 -6.68 -47.63
CA HIS A 61 14.66 -5.22 -47.77
C HIS A 61 14.07 -4.74 -49.11
N THR A 62 13.76 -5.67 -50.02
CA THR A 62 13.21 -5.37 -51.34
C THR A 62 11.83 -5.99 -51.49
N LYS A 63 10.98 -5.36 -52.30
CA LYS A 63 9.64 -5.89 -52.57
C LYS A 63 9.72 -7.03 -53.58
N ASP A 64 9.32 -8.23 -53.18
CA ASP A 64 9.14 -9.36 -54.11
C ASP A 64 7.84 -9.17 -54.93
N LYS A 65 7.99 -8.96 -56.24
CA LYS A 65 6.87 -8.73 -57.16
C LYS A 65 6.05 -10.00 -57.40
N GLN A 66 6.70 -11.16 -57.43
CA GLN A 66 6.03 -12.43 -57.71
C GLN A 66 5.14 -12.82 -56.52
N LEU A 67 5.66 -12.66 -55.30
CA LEU A 67 4.88 -12.90 -54.09
C LEU A 67 3.71 -11.91 -53.97
N ASP A 68 3.92 -10.63 -54.29
CA ASP A 68 2.86 -9.60 -54.30
C ASP A 68 1.71 -9.96 -55.25
N GLU A 69 2.01 -10.55 -56.41
CA GLU A 69 0.98 -11.04 -57.33
C GLU A 69 0.25 -12.28 -56.82
N TYR A 70 0.96 -13.21 -56.16
CA TYR A 70 0.33 -14.39 -55.56
C TYR A 70 -0.59 -14.03 -54.40
N LEU A 71 -0.18 -13.10 -53.54
CA LEU A 71 -1.00 -12.64 -52.41
C LEU A 71 -2.29 -11.93 -52.87
N LYS A 72 -2.27 -11.25 -54.02
CA LYS A 72 -3.49 -10.67 -54.63
C LYS A 72 -4.45 -11.75 -55.15
N LYS A 73 -3.94 -12.91 -55.57
CA LYS A 73 -4.76 -14.02 -56.10
C LYS A 73 -5.39 -14.84 -54.97
N VAL A 74 -4.73 -14.94 -53.82
CA VAL A 74 -5.23 -15.67 -52.64
C VAL A 74 -6.16 -14.76 -51.85
N TYR A 75 -7.46 -14.85 -52.10
CA TYR A 75 -8.47 -14.27 -51.24
C TYR A 75 -9.01 -15.35 -50.30
N VAL A 76 -8.87 -15.14 -49.00
CA VAL A 76 -9.52 -15.99 -47.99
C VAL A 76 -10.93 -15.42 -47.81
N SER A 77 -11.91 -16.04 -48.49
CA SER A 77 -13.32 -15.80 -48.19
C SER A 77 -13.67 -16.61 -46.95
N THR A 78 -13.35 -16.11 -45.76
CA THR A 78 -14.08 -16.55 -44.57
C THR A 78 -15.51 -16.07 -44.77
N PRO A 79 -16.53 -16.94 -44.85
CA PRO A 79 -17.86 -16.49 -44.51
C PRO A 79 -17.72 -16.09 -43.05
N ASP A 80 -17.53 -14.81 -42.76
CA ASP A 80 -17.41 -14.34 -41.39
C ASP A 80 -18.62 -14.91 -40.65
N PRO A 81 -18.47 -15.90 -39.76
CA PRO A 81 -19.45 -15.97 -38.71
C PRO A 81 -19.19 -14.64 -37.99
N VAL A 82 -20.12 -13.70 -38.16
CA VAL A 82 -20.23 -12.53 -37.26
C VAL A 82 -19.79 -13.06 -35.92
N PRO A 83 -18.68 -12.57 -35.32
CA PRO A 83 -18.18 -13.18 -34.12
C PRO A 83 -19.33 -13.09 -33.12
N LYS A 84 -19.99 -14.22 -32.89
CA LYS A 84 -20.86 -14.41 -31.75
C LYS A 84 -19.88 -14.41 -30.59
N SER A 85 -19.46 -13.20 -30.20
CA SER A 85 -18.66 -12.93 -29.03
C SER A 85 -19.41 -13.31 -27.75
N GLU A 86 -20.66 -13.76 -27.90
CA GLU A 86 -21.37 -14.65 -26.99
C GLU A 86 -20.63 -16.00 -26.89
N ARG A 87 -19.47 -15.99 -26.24
CA ARG A 87 -19.10 -17.15 -25.42
C ARG A 87 -20.35 -17.50 -24.60
N PRO A 88 -20.79 -18.77 -24.54
CA PRO A 88 -21.93 -19.11 -23.71
C PRO A 88 -21.61 -18.64 -22.30
N VAL A 89 -22.26 -17.56 -21.86
CA VAL A 89 -22.13 -17.06 -20.51
C VAL A 89 -22.76 -18.15 -19.67
N ASN A 90 -21.93 -18.90 -18.94
CA ASN A 90 -22.44 -19.88 -18.01
C ASN A 90 -23.34 -19.11 -17.02
N PRO A 91 -24.67 -19.34 -16.99
CA PRO A 91 -25.56 -18.61 -16.10
C PRO A 91 -25.21 -18.85 -14.63
N GLU A 92 -24.56 -19.97 -14.31
CA GLU A 92 -24.08 -20.28 -12.96
C GLU A 92 -22.82 -19.51 -12.59
N ARG A 93 -22.07 -18.97 -13.57
CA ARG A 93 -20.81 -18.24 -13.35
C ARG A 93 -20.64 -17.08 -14.35
N PRO A 94 -21.43 -16.00 -14.22
CA PRO A 94 -21.29 -14.83 -15.07
C PRO A 94 -19.91 -14.18 -14.88
N LEU A 95 -19.38 -13.59 -15.94
CA LEU A 95 -18.17 -12.77 -15.85
C LEU A 95 -18.44 -11.55 -14.96
N PRO A 96 -17.46 -11.12 -14.14
CA PRO A 96 -17.60 -9.90 -13.36
C PRO A 96 -17.78 -8.69 -14.30
N LEU A 97 -18.94 -8.05 -14.24
CA LEU A 97 -19.30 -6.89 -15.06
C LEU A 97 -18.83 -5.55 -14.46
N SER A 98 -18.54 -5.53 -13.16
CA SER A 98 -18.08 -4.33 -12.46
C SER A 98 -16.65 -4.00 -12.87
N ARG A 99 -16.41 -2.72 -13.22
CA ARG A 99 -15.09 -2.14 -13.47
C ARG A 99 -14.69 -1.15 -12.36
N HIS A 100 -15.40 -1.16 -11.24
CA HIS A 100 -15.10 -0.28 -10.11
C HIS A 100 -13.80 -0.73 -9.44
N THR A 101 -12.97 0.25 -9.08
CA THR A 101 -11.85 0.07 -8.16
C THR A 101 -12.37 0.35 -6.77
N ASP A 102 -12.18 -0.59 -5.84
CA ASP A 102 -12.54 -0.38 -4.44
C ASP A 102 -11.83 0.89 -3.91
N ASP A 103 -12.54 1.65 -3.06
CA ASP A 103 -12.00 2.85 -2.42
C ASP A 103 -10.85 2.52 -1.45
N GLU A 104 -10.25 3.57 -0.90
CA GLU A 104 -9.07 3.57 -0.03
C GLU A 104 -8.90 2.33 0.86
N VAL A 105 -7.77 1.65 0.67
CA VAL A 105 -7.38 0.44 1.39
C VAL A 105 -6.92 0.78 2.81
N THR A 106 -7.83 0.76 3.78
CA THR A 106 -7.53 1.11 5.18
C THR A 106 -6.57 0.13 5.85
N TYR A 107 -6.68 -1.17 5.53
CA TYR A 107 -5.98 -2.25 6.25
C TYR A 107 -4.95 -3.00 5.38
N GLY A 108 -4.51 -2.42 4.27
CA GLY A 108 -3.55 -3.04 3.35
C GLY A 108 -4.13 -4.13 2.44
N TYR A 109 -5.44 -4.42 2.52
CA TYR A 109 -6.18 -5.27 1.57
C TYR A 109 -7.47 -4.59 1.11
N SER A 110 -7.91 -4.89 -0.12
CA SER A 110 -9.17 -4.40 -0.66
C SER A 110 -10.34 -5.14 -0.03
N GLU A 111 -11.24 -4.39 0.60
CA GLU A 111 -12.50 -4.93 1.12
C GLU A 111 -13.60 -4.85 0.07
N SER A 112 -14.46 -5.86 0.05
CA SER A 112 -15.69 -5.79 -0.73
C SER A 112 -16.61 -4.70 -0.17
N GLU A 113 -17.25 -3.93 -1.04
CA GLU A 113 -18.27 -2.97 -0.63
C GLU A 113 -19.33 -3.62 0.28
N GLU A 114 -19.87 -2.84 1.21
CA GLU A 114 -20.85 -3.29 2.20
C GLU A 114 -22.07 -3.98 1.55
N GLN A 115 -22.45 -3.54 0.35
CA GLN A 115 -23.56 -4.10 -0.42
C GLN A 115 -23.27 -5.49 -1.02
N ARG A 116 -22.01 -5.89 -1.11
CA ARG A 116 -21.56 -7.15 -1.73
C ARG A 116 -21.34 -8.27 -0.71
N ILE A 117 -21.40 -7.96 0.58
CA ILE A 117 -21.20 -8.93 1.66
C ILE A 117 -22.50 -9.75 1.81
N PRO A 118 -22.44 -11.07 1.69
CA PRO A 118 -23.63 -11.90 1.85
C PRO A 118 -24.14 -11.88 3.30
N PRO A 119 -25.45 -12.03 3.53
CA PRO A 119 -26.01 -12.03 4.88
C PRO A 119 -25.41 -13.17 5.73
N GLY A 120 -25.14 -12.88 7.01
CA GLY A 120 -24.48 -13.83 7.91
C GLY A 120 -22.97 -13.95 7.69
N ARG A 121 -22.39 -13.11 6.84
CA ARG A 121 -20.94 -12.85 6.77
C ARG A 121 -20.69 -11.39 7.09
N ILE A 122 -19.49 -11.10 7.55
CA ILE A 122 -19.03 -9.75 7.88
C ILE A 122 -17.65 -9.50 7.28
N SER A 123 -17.39 -8.25 6.94
CA SER A 123 -16.03 -7.80 6.61
C SER A 123 -15.20 -7.58 7.89
N LEU A 124 -13.88 -7.57 7.76
CA LEU A 124 -12.99 -7.30 8.89
C LEU A 124 -13.17 -5.86 9.42
N LYS A 125 -13.39 -4.85 8.56
CA LYS A 125 -13.78 -3.51 8.99
C LYS A 125 -15.04 -3.51 9.87
N GLN A 126 -16.08 -4.21 9.46
CA GLN A 126 -17.34 -4.32 10.22
C GLN A 126 -17.11 -5.02 11.56
N ALA A 127 -16.30 -6.08 11.57
CA ALA A 127 -15.90 -6.79 12.78
C ALA A 127 -15.21 -5.86 13.78
N LEU A 128 -14.18 -5.16 13.34
CA LEU A 128 -13.43 -4.21 14.17
C LEU A 128 -14.32 -3.09 14.70
N GLN A 129 -15.25 -2.59 13.86
CA GLN A 129 -16.18 -1.55 14.25
C GLN A 129 -17.09 -1.98 15.40
N PHE A 130 -17.81 -3.10 15.27
CA PHE A 130 -18.73 -3.50 16.35
C PHE A 130 -17.98 -3.99 17.60
N ILE A 131 -16.77 -4.55 17.45
CA ILE A 131 -15.93 -4.91 18.60
C ILE A 131 -15.58 -3.64 19.39
N SER A 132 -15.17 -2.58 18.69
CA SER A 132 -14.89 -1.27 19.31
C SER A 132 -16.15 -0.67 19.95
N ASP A 133 -17.29 -0.70 19.25
CA ASP A 133 -18.55 -0.14 19.75
C ASP A 133 -19.03 -0.85 21.02
N ASN A 134 -18.99 -2.19 21.04
CA ASN A 134 -19.32 -2.99 22.22
C ASN A 134 -18.31 -2.77 23.36
N GLN A 135 -17.04 -2.53 23.06
CA GLN A 135 -16.04 -2.22 24.07
C GLN A 135 -16.25 -0.83 24.70
N THR A 136 -16.69 0.16 23.90
CA THR A 136 -17.01 1.50 24.41
C THR A 136 -18.29 1.51 25.23
N ASP A 137 -19.37 0.92 24.71
CA ASP A 137 -20.69 0.93 25.34
C ASP A 137 -21.39 -0.44 25.20
N PRO A 138 -21.07 -1.42 26.08
CA PRO A 138 -21.64 -2.76 26.00
C PRO A 138 -23.17 -2.80 26.16
N VAL A 139 -23.73 -1.82 26.88
CA VAL A 139 -25.18 -1.71 27.13
C VAL A 139 -25.93 -1.31 25.85
N LYS A 140 -25.30 -0.47 25.02
CA LYS A 140 -25.89 0.04 23.78
C LYS A 140 -25.73 -0.94 22.63
N HIS A 141 -24.61 -1.66 22.61
CA HIS A 141 -24.26 -2.62 21.55
C HIS A 141 -24.11 -4.05 22.11
N PRO A 142 -25.16 -4.66 22.70
CA PRO A 142 -25.08 -6.03 23.17
C PRO A 142 -24.95 -7.01 22.00
N SER A 143 -24.43 -8.20 22.29
CA SER A 143 -24.23 -9.25 21.28
C SER A 143 -25.50 -9.61 20.51
N THR A 144 -26.66 -9.58 21.17
CA THR A 144 -27.98 -9.84 20.55
C THR A 144 -28.35 -8.79 19.49
N ALA A 145 -28.02 -7.52 19.73
CA ALA A 145 -28.28 -6.44 18.78
C ALA A 145 -27.35 -6.53 17.57
N ILE A 146 -26.06 -6.83 17.80
CA ILE A 146 -25.06 -7.01 16.74
C ILE A 146 -25.41 -8.21 15.87
N ALA A 147 -25.74 -9.35 16.48
CA ALA A 147 -26.13 -10.57 15.76
C ALA A 147 -27.36 -10.32 14.88
N SER A 148 -28.36 -9.61 15.39
CA SER A 148 -29.56 -9.25 14.63
C SER A 148 -29.26 -8.30 13.46
N HIS A 149 -28.37 -7.33 13.66
CA HIS A 149 -28.01 -6.35 12.64
C HIS A 149 -27.27 -6.99 11.44
N TYR A 150 -26.29 -7.85 11.73
CA TYR A 150 -25.46 -8.50 10.70
C TYR A 150 -25.97 -9.90 10.28
N LYS A 151 -27.08 -10.36 10.86
CA LYS A 151 -27.63 -11.72 10.69
C LYS A 151 -26.63 -12.82 11.02
N LEU A 152 -25.82 -12.58 12.06
CA LEU A 152 -24.84 -13.54 12.57
C LEU A 152 -25.49 -14.48 13.57
N ASP A 153 -24.83 -15.61 13.78
CA ASP A 153 -25.14 -16.50 14.88
C ASP A 153 -24.76 -15.87 16.23
N ILE A 154 -25.61 -16.08 17.24
CA ILE A 154 -25.46 -15.44 18.55
C ILE A 154 -24.25 -16.01 19.29
N ASP A 155 -24.06 -17.33 19.24
CA ASP A 155 -22.95 -18.00 19.92
C ASP A 155 -21.62 -17.54 19.33
N THR A 156 -21.53 -17.55 18.00
CA THR A 156 -20.37 -17.02 17.26
C THR A 156 -20.09 -15.55 17.59
N THR A 157 -21.14 -14.73 17.73
CA THR A 157 -20.98 -13.30 18.05
C THR A 157 -20.46 -13.11 19.48
N ASN A 158 -20.92 -13.92 20.43
CA ASN A 158 -20.40 -13.91 21.81
C ASN A 158 -18.92 -14.30 21.84
N ASP A 159 -18.54 -15.37 21.13
CA ASP A 159 -17.15 -15.81 21.02
C ASP A 159 -16.26 -14.70 20.45
N ILE A 160 -16.72 -13.99 19.41
CA ILE A 160 -15.98 -12.88 18.83
C ILE A 160 -15.75 -11.77 19.87
N LEU A 161 -16.80 -11.37 20.58
CA LEU A 161 -16.73 -10.28 21.55
C LEU A 161 -15.89 -10.63 22.80
N GLU A 162 -15.88 -11.91 23.20
CA GLU A 162 -15.09 -12.39 24.33
C GLU A 162 -13.59 -12.47 23.99
N HIS A 163 -13.25 -13.07 22.84
CA HIS A 163 -11.87 -13.41 22.50
C HIS A 163 -11.12 -12.28 21.77
N PHE A 164 -11.81 -11.42 21.02
CA PHE A 164 -11.20 -10.37 20.20
C PHE A 164 -11.28 -8.96 20.80
N LYS A 165 -11.50 -8.86 22.12
CA LYS A 165 -11.52 -7.58 22.83
C LYS A 165 -10.16 -6.86 22.72
N MET A 166 -10.18 -5.57 22.41
CA MET A 166 -8.94 -4.78 22.31
C MET A 166 -8.35 -4.57 23.70
N PHE A 167 -7.02 -4.55 23.81
CA PHE A 167 -6.32 -4.36 25.08
C PHE A 167 -6.71 -3.03 25.74
N ASN A 168 -7.21 -3.10 26.97
CA ASN A 168 -7.48 -1.91 27.78
C ASN A 168 -6.18 -1.37 28.35
N VAL A 169 -5.72 -0.21 27.88
CA VAL A 169 -4.59 0.50 28.48
C VAL A 169 -5.04 1.08 29.82
N HIS A 170 -4.66 0.43 30.92
CA HIS A 170 -4.82 0.99 32.26
C HIS A 170 -3.76 2.08 32.49
N VAL A 171 -4.12 3.33 32.19
CA VAL A 171 -3.31 4.48 32.61
C VAL A 171 -3.52 4.67 34.11
N GLN A 172 -2.55 4.19 34.91
CA GLN A 172 -2.54 4.46 36.34
C GLN A 172 -2.40 5.97 36.54
N LYS A 173 -3.48 6.63 36.95
CA LYS A 173 -3.40 8.03 37.41
C LYS A 173 -2.50 8.03 38.64
N LYS A 174 -1.30 8.62 38.54
CA LYS A 174 -0.46 8.87 39.70
C LYS A 174 -1.32 9.61 40.71
N LYS A 175 -1.37 9.10 41.96
CA LYS A 175 -2.06 9.80 43.04
C LYS A 175 -1.33 11.13 43.22
N GLU A 176 -1.97 12.21 42.83
CA GLU A 176 -1.54 13.55 43.19
C GLU A 176 -1.49 13.60 44.72
N ASP A 177 -0.31 13.73 45.32
CA ASP A 177 -0.20 13.88 46.77
C ASP A 177 -0.99 15.15 47.15
N PRO A 178 -2.09 15.04 47.92
CA PRO A 178 -2.94 16.19 48.22
C PRO A 178 -2.17 17.30 48.96
N ALA A 179 -1.09 16.92 49.66
CA ALA A 179 -0.16 17.85 50.29
C ALA A 179 0.66 18.67 49.29
N LEU A 180 1.06 18.10 48.14
CA LEU A 180 1.76 18.84 47.08
C LEU A 180 0.80 19.79 46.35
N MET A 181 -0.40 19.32 46.03
CA MET A 181 -1.43 20.14 45.37
C MET A 181 -1.87 21.32 46.24
N SER A 182 -2.11 21.09 47.54
CA SER A 182 -2.48 22.17 48.47
C SER A 182 -1.36 23.19 48.63
N LYS A 183 -0.10 22.75 48.69
CA LYS A 183 1.06 23.65 48.80
C LYS A 183 1.27 24.48 47.52
N TYR A 184 1.06 23.89 46.35
CA TYR A 184 1.13 24.57 45.07
C TYR A 184 0.04 25.63 44.93
N GLU A 185 -1.19 25.31 45.32
CA GLU A 185 -2.32 26.23 45.29
C GLU A 185 -2.16 27.40 46.27
N GLN A 186 -1.62 27.13 47.48
CA GLN A 186 -1.23 28.16 48.45
C GLN A 186 -0.13 29.09 47.92
N LEU A 187 0.86 28.54 47.20
CA LEU A 187 1.91 29.34 46.57
C LEU A 187 1.36 30.22 45.44
N GLN A 188 0.44 29.70 44.61
CA GLN A 188 -0.23 30.49 43.57
C GLN A 188 -1.06 31.64 44.15
N LEU A 189 -1.81 31.37 45.23
CA LEU A 189 -2.54 32.39 45.97
C LEU A 189 -1.59 33.46 46.54
N LYS A 190 -0.47 33.04 47.14
CA LYS A 190 0.54 33.94 47.70
C LYS A 190 1.17 34.84 46.63
N ILE A 191 1.49 34.29 45.44
CA ILE A 191 1.99 35.05 44.28
C ILE A 191 0.95 36.08 43.82
N LYS A 192 -0.32 35.68 43.71
CA LYS A 192 -1.42 36.56 43.26
C LYS A 192 -1.66 37.72 44.22
N THR A 193 -1.41 37.52 45.52
CA THR A 193 -1.62 38.53 46.56
C THR A 193 -0.41 39.42 46.86
N MET A 194 0.79 39.05 46.40
CA MET A 194 2.01 39.86 46.63
C MET A 194 2.24 40.87 45.50
N SER A 195 2.55 42.12 45.86
CA SER A 195 2.99 43.14 44.91
C SER A 195 4.39 42.83 44.36
N MET A 196 4.66 43.33 43.16
CA MET A 196 5.72 42.95 42.17
C MET A 196 7.20 42.87 42.62
N TYR A 197 7.54 42.90 43.91
CA TYR A 197 8.93 42.93 44.37
C TYR A 197 9.29 41.79 45.34
N ASN A 198 9.02 40.53 44.97
CA ASN A 198 9.89 39.39 45.34
C ASN A 198 9.62 38.12 44.49
N ALA A 199 9.47 38.27 43.17
CA ALA A 199 9.17 37.16 42.26
C ALA A 199 10.26 36.06 42.07
N PRO A 200 11.59 36.34 42.17
CA PRO A 200 12.59 35.37 41.71
C PRO A 200 12.80 34.18 42.67
N GLU A 201 12.64 34.36 43.98
CA GLU A 201 12.79 33.28 44.96
C GLU A 201 11.65 32.26 44.84
N ILE A 202 10.42 32.73 44.68
CA ILE A 202 9.24 31.86 44.54
C ILE A 202 9.27 31.10 43.21
N MET A 203 9.73 31.74 42.13
CA MET A 203 9.94 31.06 40.83
C MET A 203 10.98 29.93 40.92
N LYS A 204 12.02 30.09 41.76
CA LYS A 204 13.04 29.06 42.00
C LYS A 204 12.47 27.86 42.75
N GLU A 205 11.61 28.09 43.75
CA GLU A 205 10.89 27.02 44.47
C GLU A 205 9.89 26.28 43.57
N MET A 206 9.17 27.00 42.71
CA MET A 206 8.22 26.42 41.74
C MET A 206 8.93 25.52 40.71
N ASN A 207 10.08 25.95 40.20
CA ASN A 207 10.89 25.14 39.29
C ASN A 207 11.46 23.88 39.97
N PHE A 208 11.80 23.96 41.27
CA PHE A 208 12.24 22.81 42.04
C PHE A 208 11.12 21.78 42.28
N LEU A 209 9.89 22.24 42.52
CA LEU A 209 8.71 21.35 42.66
C LEU A 209 8.35 20.69 41.32
N LYS A 210 8.38 21.44 40.21
CA LYS A 210 8.07 20.93 38.86
C LYS A 210 9.09 19.87 38.39
N LYS A 211 10.38 20.05 38.71
CA LYS A 211 11.42 19.05 38.41
C LYS A 211 11.20 17.72 39.17
N LYS A 212 10.55 17.75 40.35
CA LYS A 212 10.23 16.56 41.13
C LYS A 212 9.00 15.80 40.60
N THR A 213 8.04 16.48 39.99
CA THR A 213 6.86 15.83 39.37
C THR A 213 7.24 15.13 38.07
N ASP A 214 8.14 15.74 37.29
CA ASP A 214 8.51 15.26 35.96
C ASP A 214 9.62 14.18 36.00
N GLY A 215 10.43 14.12 37.06
CA GLY A 215 11.52 13.15 37.24
C GLY A 215 11.11 11.71 37.60
N SER A 216 9.85 11.33 37.39
CA SER A 216 9.35 9.96 37.55
C SER A 216 8.91 9.38 36.19
N GLU A 217 9.79 9.54 35.19
CA GLU A 217 9.74 8.82 33.92
C GLU A 217 10.26 7.40 34.09
N ILE A 218 9.63 6.51 33.31
CA ILE A 218 9.81 5.06 33.31
C ILE A 218 11.18 4.73 32.69
N GLU A 219 12.10 4.13 33.44
CA GLU A 219 13.28 3.46 32.88
C GLU A 219 12.82 2.16 32.20
N ILE A 220 12.78 2.16 30.86
CA ILE A 220 12.81 0.92 30.08
C ILE A 220 14.23 0.36 30.24
N LYS A 221 14.35 -0.78 30.94
CA LYS A 221 15.61 -1.53 30.99
C LYS A 221 15.86 -2.16 29.64
N ASP A 222 16.83 -1.64 28.91
CA ASP A 222 17.43 -2.36 27.79
C ASP A 222 18.08 -3.65 28.31
N VAL A 223 17.69 -4.78 27.74
CA VAL A 223 18.37 -6.06 27.92
C VAL A 223 19.74 -5.92 27.27
N LYS A 224 20.79 -5.79 28.08
CA LYS A 224 22.17 -5.93 27.64
C LYS A 224 22.52 -7.42 27.56
N ASP A 225 22.79 -7.87 26.34
CA ASP A 225 23.59 -9.05 26.07
C ASP A 225 24.93 -8.94 26.81
N THR A 226 25.26 -9.96 27.59
CA THR A 226 26.54 -10.06 28.31
C THR A 226 27.66 -10.52 27.39
N ASP A 227 28.81 -9.90 27.60
CA ASP A 227 29.99 -9.83 26.76
C ASP A 227 30.67 -11.15 26.34
N SER A 228 31.41 -10.99 25.24
CA SER A 228 32.48 -11.83 24.70
C SER A 228 33.57 -12.23 25.70
N ALA A 229 33.99 -13.50 25.67
CA ALA A 229 35.38 -13.88 25.92
C ALA A 229 35.77 -15.12 25.08
N VAL A 230 36.78 -14.92 24.25
CA VAL A 230 37.55 -15.94 23.52
C VAL A 230 38.59 -16.52 24.48
N ASP A 231 38.69 -17.85 24.63
CA ASP A 231 39.95 -18.58 24.46
C ASP A 231 39.86 -20.11 24.60
N THR A 232 40.19 -20.75 23.47
CA THR A 232 40.97 -21.98 23.19
C THR A 232 41.02 -23.23 24.10
N LYS A 233 40.99 -24.38 23.37
CA LYS A 233 41.49 -25.75 23.65
C LYS A 233 40.54 -26.68 24.43
N LYS A 234 39.90 -27.63 23.73
CA LYS A 234 40.39 -28.97 23.33
C LYS A 234 40.57 -29.86 24.58
N ASP A 235 39.64 -30.79 24.80
CA ASP A 235 39.94 -32.21 24.83
C ASP A 235 38.69 -33.08 25.05
N THR A 236 38.65 -34.11 24.20
CA THR A 236 37.94 -35.39 24.27
C THR A 236 37.43 -35.85 25.64
N SER A 237 36.21 -36.38 25.71
CA SER A 237 35.97 -37.83 25.94
C SER A 237 34.52 -38.17 26.36
N LYS A 238 34.06 -39.30 25.80
CA LYS A 238 33.13 -40.30 26.37
C LYS A 238 31.65 -39.95 26.56
N ILE A 239 30.92 -40.31 25.50
CA ILE A 239 29.65 -41.03 25.55
C ILE A 239 29.87 -42.40 26.19
N LEU A 240 29.04 -42.76 27.18
CA LEU A 240 28.70 -44.08 27.76
C LEU A 240 27.71 -43.73 28.88
N ASN A 241 26.40 -43.89 28.75
CA ASN A 241 25.59 -45.11 28.90
C ASN A 241 24.18 -44.56 29.22
N SER A 242 23.04 -45.18 28.99
CA SER A 242 22.62 -46.45 28.39
C SER A 242 21.10 -46.45 28.61
N GLU A 243 20.33 -46.88 27.61
CA GLU A 243 19.29 -47.91 27.74
C GLU A 243 18.19 -47.66 28.80
N GLU A 244 16.93 -47.48 28.45
CA GLU A 244 15.91 -48.48 28.07
C GLU A 244 14.57 -47.68 28.11
N SER A 245 13.50 -47.90 27.34
CA SER A 245 12.93 -49.10 26.76
C SER A 245 11.93 -48.67 25.66
N LYS A 246 11.97 -49.32 24.50
CA LYS A 246 10.95 -50.26 23.97
C LYS A 246 9.61 -49.65 23.51
N ASN A 247 9.42 -49.78 22.20
CA ASN A 247 8.24 -50.29 21.51
C ASN A 247 6.89 -49.57 21.73
N ASN A 248 6.37 -48.94 20.67
CA ASN A 248 5.23 -49.48 19.93
C ASN A 248 4.82 -48.59 18.74
N ARG A 249 4.66 -49.25 17.59
CA ARG A 249 3.98 -48.85 16.34
C ARG A 249 4.62 -47.80 15.44
#